data_AF-A0AA41MRU5-F1
#
_entry.id   AF-A0AA41MRU5-F1
#
_cell.length_a   1.000
_cell.length_b   1.000
_cell.length_c   1.000
_cell.angle_alpha   90.00
_cell.angle_beta   90.00
_cell.angle_gamma   90.00
#
_symmetry.space_group_name_H-M   'P 1'
#
loop_
_entity.id
_entity.type
_entity.pdbx_description
1 polymer ?
#
loop_
_entity_poly.entity_id
_entity_poly.type
_entity_poly.pdbx_seq_one_letter_code
_entity_poly.pdbx_strand_id
1 'polypeptide(L)'
;MAVLGRRSVGPVIQKMWDQEKDHLKKFNELMVAFWVWPTVLMPFWNVVGFALGSGTALLGKEGAKTCMVAVEESIAHHYNNQIRTLMEEDPERHQELLQVIKQFRDEELEHHDLGLEHDAE
;
A
#
# COMPACT_ATOMS: atom_id res chain seq x y z
N MET A 1 -4.44 8.58 -15.70
CA MET A 1 -3.88 9.65 -14.86
C MET A 1 -4.32 11.02 -15.35
N ALA A 2 -5.36 11.62 -14.77
CA ALA A 2 -5.95 12.87 -15.32
C ALA A 2 -5.38 14.17 -14.73
N VAL A 3 -4.80 14.14 -13.52
CA VAL A 3 -4.44 15.38 -12.78
C VAL A 3 -2.93 15.57 -12.60
N LEU A 4 -2.13 14.49 -12.55
CA LEU A 4 -0.69 14.55 -12.24
C LEU A 4 0.24 14.01 -13.35
N GLY A 5 -0.30 13.43 -14.44
CA GLY A 5 0.47 12.70 -15.45
C GLY A 5 1.40 13.52 -16.36
N ARG A 6 1.55 14.83 -16.14
CA ARG A 6 2.37 15.74 -16.99
C ARG A 6 3.61 16.33 -16.29
N ARG A 7 4.02 15.80 -15.13
CA ARG A 7 5.19 16.29 -14.35
C ARG A 7 6.22 15.17 -14.15
N SER A 8 7.43 15.52 -13.72
CA SER A 8 8.57 14.60 -13.46
C SER A 8 8.24 13.42 -12.54
N VAL A 9 7.21 13.54 -11.71
CA VAL A 9 6.72 12.50 -10.78
C VAL A 9 5.85 11.42 -11.44
N GLY A 10 5.44 11.59 -12.69
CA GLY A 10 4.54 10.65 -13.40
C GLY A 10 5.07 9.21 -13.46
N PRO A 11 6.33 8.97 -13.86
CA PRO A 11 6.91 7.64 -13.88
C PRO A 11 7.02 6.99 -12.49
N VAL A 12 7.32 7.77 -11.46
CA VAL A 12 7.40 7.28 -10.07
C VAL A 12 6.02 6.80 -9.60
N ILE A 13 4.99 7.64 -9.76
CA ILE A 13 3.61 7.28 -9.41
C ILE A 13 3.15 6.05 -10.20
N GLN A 14 3.56 5.92 -11.47
CA GLN A 14 3.23 4.75 -12.28
C GLN A 14 3.91 3.48 -11.76
N LYS A 15 5.19 3.54 -11.37
CA LYS A 15 5.90 2.41 -10.75
C LYS A 15 5.17 1.96 -9.48
N MET A 16 4.86 2.89 -8.59
CA MET A 16 4.16 2.59 -7.34
C MET A 16 2.79 1.96 -7.59
N TRP A 17 2.02 2.54 -8.52
CA TRP A 17 0.73 1.99 -8.93
C TRP A 17 0.81 0.57 -9.49
N ASP A 18 1.89 0.23 -10.20
CA ASP A 18 2.08 -1.13 -10.71
C ASP A 18 2.48 -2.10 -9.59
N GLN A 19 3.28 -1.66 -8.60
CA GLN A 19 3.56 -2.45 -7.39
C GLN A 19 2.29 -2.74 -6.58
N GLU A 20 1.45 -1.74 -6.35
CA GLU A 20 0.16 -1.88 -5.63
C GLU A 20 -0.77 -2.91 -6.29
N LYS A 21 -0.79 -2.98 -7.62
CA LYS A 21 -1.57 -4.01 -8.33
C LYS A 21 -1.02 -5.41 -8.07
N ASP A 22 0.29 -5.55 -8.06
CA ASP A 22 0.95 -6.82 -7.82
C ASP A 22 0.72 -7.27 -6.37
N HIS A 23 0.74 -6.35 -5.40
CA HIS A 23 0.36 -6.60 -4.02
C HIS A 23 -1.08 -7.09 -3.92
N LEU A 24 -2.04 -6.34 -4.50
CA LEU A 24 -3.45 -6.71 -4.51
C LEU A 24 -3.67 -8.07 -5.16
N LYS A 25 -3.01 -8.33 -6.29
CA LYS A 25 -3.09 -9.62 -6.99
C LYS A 25 -2.59 -10.75 -6.07
N LYS A 26 -1.44 -10.56 -5.42
CA LYS A 26 -0.86 -11.56 -4.53
C LYS A 26 -1.77 -11.84 -3.34
N PHE A 27 -2.36 -10.82 -2.72
CA PHE A 27 -3.31 -11.03 -1.62
C PHE A 27 -4.57 -11.76 -2.07
N ASN A 28 -5.11 -11.48 -3.27
CA ASN A 28 -6.24 -12.25 -3.80
C ASN A 28 -5.88 -13.73 -3.99
N GLU A 29 -4.68 -14.04 -4.49
CA GLU A 29 -4.19 -15.42 -4.60
C GLU A 29 -4.08 -16.09 -3.22
N LEU A 30 -3.51 -15.38 -2.24
CA LEU A 30 -3.36 -15.87 -0.87
C LEU A 30 -4.72 -16.10 -0.19
N MET A 31 -5.68 -15.21 -0.39
CA MET A 31 -7.04 -15.38 0.13
C MET A 31 -7.68 -16.68 -0.36
N VAL A 32 -7.53 -17.00 -1.64
CA VAL A 32 -8.00 -18.27 -2.20
C VAL A 32 -7.24 -19.45 -1.61
N ALA A 33 -5.90 -19.36 -1.52
CA ALA A 33 -5.06 -20.43 -0.98
C ALA A 33 -5.38 -20.75 0.49
N PHE A 34 -5.65 -19.74 1.30
CA PHE A 34 -6.00 -19.88 2.71
C PHE A 34 -7.50 -20.02 2.98
N TRP A 35 -8.34 -20.09 1.94
CA TRP A 35 -9.80 -20.18 2.06
C TRP A 35 -10.41 -19.04 2.89
N VAL A 36 -9.85 -17.83 2.75
CA VAL A 36 -10.31 -16.62 3.45
C VAL A 36 -11.33 -15.90 2.58
N TRP A 37 -12.48 -15.61 3.19
CA TRP A 37 -13.55 -14.86 2.52
C TRP A 37 -13.26 -13.35 2.52
N PRO A 38 -13.48 -12.65 1.41
CA PRO A 38 -13.44 -11.19 1.40
C PRO A 38 -14.49 -10.62 2.34
N THR A 39 -14.18 -9.48 2.97
CA THR A 39 -15.17 -8.77 3.79
C THR A 39 -16.32 -8.27 2.91
N VAL A 40 -17.56 -8.38 3.41
CA VAL A 40 -18.76 -7.83 2.75
C VAL A 40 -18.67 -6.31 2.59
N LEU A 41 -17.82 -5.65 3.39
CA LEU A 41 -17.60 -4.21 3.36
C LEU A 41 -16.63 -3.75 2.26
N MET A 42 -16.05 -4.64 1.45
CA MET A 42 -15.12 -4.26 0.37
C MET A 42 -15.66 -3.14 -0.55
N PRO A 43 -16.91 -3.17 -1.03
CA PRO A 43 -17.44 -2.11 -1.88
C PRO A 43 -17.47 -0.74 -1.19
N PHE A 44 -17.72 -0.73 0.12
CA PHE A 44 -17.73 0.50 0.91
C PHE A 44 -16.31 1.09 1.01
N TRP A 45 -15.31 0.26 1.34
CA TRP A 45 -13.93 0.71 1.46
C TRP A 45 -13.35 1.20 0.13
N ASN A 46 -13.73 0.59 -1.00
CA ASN A 46 -13.33 1.06 -2.33
C ASN A 46 -13.80 2.51 -2.59
N VAL A 47 -15.04 2.83 -2.20
CA VAL A 47 -15.59 4.18 -2.35
C VAL A 47 -14.87 5.17 -1.43
N VAL A 48 -14.64 4.77 -0.18
CA VAL A 48 -13.94 5.63 0.81
C VAL A 48 -12.50 5.91 0.38
N GLY A 49 -11.76 4.89 -0.07
CA GLY A 49 -10.38 5.04 -0.54
C GLY A 49 -10.29 5.98 -1.75
N PHE A 50 -11.18 5.82 -2.74
CA PHE A 50 -11.23 6.72 -3.88
C PHE A 50 -11.58 8.16 -3.49
N ALA A 51 -12.55 8.33 -2.59
CA ALA A 51 -12.96 9.65 -2.10
C ALA A 51 -11.83 10.33 -1.33
N LEU A 52 -11.09 9.59 -0.49
CA LEU A 52 -9.93 10.10 0.25
C LEU A 52 -8.84 10.58 -0.70
N GLY A 53 -8.40 9.74 -1.64
CA GLY A 53 -7.34 10.10 -2.60
C GLY A 53 -7.74 11.22 -3.56
N SER A 54 -8.98 11.22 -4.04
CA SER A 54 -9.50 12.31 -4.88
C SER A 54 -9.66 13.60 -4.10
N GLY A 55 -10.15 13.52 -2.87
CA GLY A 55 -10.34 14.67 -1.99
C GLY A 55 -9.01 15.35 -1.65
N THR A 56 -7.98 14.59 -1.31
CA THR A 56 -6.65 15.13 -0.99
C THR A 56 -5.94 15.67 -2.24
N ALA A 57 -6.15 15.06 -3.41
CA ALA A 57 -5.69 15.61 -4.68
C ALA A 57 -6.31 16.98 -5.02
N LEU A 58 -7.57 17.22 -4.65
CA LEU A 58 -8.21 18.53 -4.80
C LEU A 58 -7.63 19.60 -3.86
N LEU A 59 -7.08 19.20 -2.71
CA LEU A 59 -6.36 20.09 -1.79
C LEU A 59 -4.97 20.49 -2.31
N GLY A 60 -4.53 19.93 -3.43
CA GLY A 60 -3.26 20.23 -4.08
C GLY A 60 -2.21 19.14 -3.94
N LYS A 61 -1.03 19.38 -4.51
CA LYS A 61 0.09 18.42 -4.54
C LYS A 61 0.51 17.99 -3.13
N GLU A 62 0.67 18.95 -2.22
CA GLU A 62 1.12 18.67 -0.84
C GLU A 62 0.06 17.87 -0.07
N GLY A 63 -1.23 18.19 -0.22
CA GLY A 63 -2.31 17.43 0.43
C GLY A 63 -2.36 15.97 -0.03
N ALA A 64 -2.23 15.73 -1.34
CA ALA A 64 -2.16 14.38 -1.88
C ALA A 64 -0.93 13.61 -1.37
N LYS A 65 0.24 14.27 -1.34
CA LYS A 65 1.50 13.69 -0.88
C LYS A 65 1.47 13.33 0.61
N THR A 66 1.04 14.25 1.48
CA THR A 66 0.94 13.97 2.93
C THR A 66 -0.03 12.83 3.22
N CYS A 67 -1.17 12.78 2.52
CA CYS A 67 -2.11 11.68 2.65
C CYS A 67 -1.47 10.35 2.26
N MET A 68 -0.73 10.33 1.15
CA MET A 68 -0.02 9.16 0.67
C MET A 68 1.02 8.69 1.70
N VAL A 69 1.95 9.55 2.11
CA VAL A 69 2.97 9.25 3.14
C VAL A 69 2.34 8.67 4.42
N ALA A 70 1.25 9.27 4.90
CA ALA A 70 0.55 8.78 6.09
C ALA A 70 -0.10 7.40 5.90
N VAL A 71 -0.59 7.12 4.69
CA VAL A 71 -1.15 5.80 4.33
C VAL A 71 -0.03 4.76 4.25
N GLU A 72 1.06 5.04 3.53
CA GLU A 72 2.23 4.16 3.42
C GLU A 72 2.79 3.80 4.81
N GLU A 73 2.97 4.79 5.69
CA GLU A 73 3.43 4.57 7.06
C GLU A 73 2.48 3.65 7.84
N SER A 74 1.17 3.89 7.73
CA SER A 74 0.16 3.06 8.39
C SER A 74 0.16 1.62 7.89
N ILE A 75 0.38 1.40 6.58
CA ILE A 75 0.42 0.06 5.98
C ILE A 75 1.69 -0.67 6.42
N ALA A 76 2.85 -0.01 6.33
CA ALA A 76 4.13 -0.55 6.81
C ALA A 76 4.07 -0.93 8.30
N HIS A 77 3.44 -0.10 9.13
CA HIS A 77 3.20 -0.42 10.54
C HIS A 77 2.32 -1.66 10.71
N HIS A 78 1.26 -1.79 9.90
CA HIS A 78 0.38 -2.96 9.93
C HIS A 78 1.12 -4.25 9.54
N TYR A 79 1.92 -4.23 8.47
CA TYR A 79 2.73 -5.37 8.07
C TYR A 79 3.76 -5.76 9.13
N ASN A 80 4.42 -4.80 9.79
CA ASN A 80 5.32 -5.10 10.92
C ASN A 80 4.59 -5.83 12.06
N ASN A 81 3.37 -5.42 12.39
CA ASN A 81 2.55 -6.10 13.39
C ASN A 81 2.18 -7.53 12.94
N GLN A 82 1.76 -7.71 11.68
CA GLN A 82 1.47 -9.04 11.13
C GLN A 82 2.69 -9.96 11.17
N ILE A 83 3.87 -9.46 10.78
CA ILE A 83 5.13 -10.22 10.85
C ILE A 83 5.40 -10.67 12.29
N ARG A 84 5.26 -9.77 13.27
CA ARG A 84 5.46 -10.12 14.67
C ARG A 84 4.50 -11.22 15.11
N THR A 85 3.21 -11.07 14.82
CA THR A 85 2.20 -12.09 15.18
C THR A 85 2.52 -13.44 14.56
N LEU A 86 2.83 -13.50 13.26
CA LEU A 86 3.14 -14.74 12.56
C LEU A 86 4.44 -15.39 13.06
N MET A 87 5.42 -14.58 13.48
CA MET A 87 6.67 -15.07 14.08
C MET A 87 6.46 -15.64 15.50
N GLU A 88 5.52 -15.09 16.27
CA GLU A 88 5.18 -15.56 17.62
C GLU A 88 4.33 -16.84 17.59
N GLU A 89 3.49 -17.03 16.56
CA GLU A 89 2.64 -18.20 16.42
C GLU A 89 3.41 -19.45 15.94
N ASP A 90 3.90 -19.44 14.69
CA ASP A 90 4.65 -20.55 14.09
C ASP A 90 5.40 -20.07 12.83
N PRO A 91 6.67 -19.63 12.97
CA PRO A 91 7.40 -19.03 11.87
C PRO A 91 7.73 -20.01 10.73
N GLU A 92 7.87 -21.30 11.02
CA GLU A 92 8.16 -22.31 9.99
C GLU A 92 6.92 -22.56 9.13
N ARG A 93 5.75 -22.68 9.75
CA ARG A 93 4.48 -22.84 9.03
C ARG A 93 4.14 -21.63 8.16
N HIS A 94 4.50 -20.43 8.60
CA HIS A 94 4.16 -19.17 7.93
C HIS A 94 5.29 -18.60 7.08
N GLN A 95 6.35 -19.38 6.78
CA GLN A 95 7.55 -18.89 6.11
C GLN A 95 7.25 -18.15 4.78
N GLU A 96 6.40 -18.71 3.93
CA GLU A 96 6.04 -18.10 2.64
C GLU A 96 5.27 -16.78 2.83
N LEU A 97 4.30 -16.76 3.75
CA LEU A 97 3.51 -15.56 4.04
C LEU A 97 4.38 -14.47 4.68
N LEU A 98 5.29 -14.84 5.58
CA LEU A 98 6.26 -13.95 6.19
C LEU A 98 7.19 -13.32 5.15
N GLN A 99 7.64 -14.06 4.15
CA GLN A 99 8.45 -13.52 3.06
C GLN A 99 7.68 -12.49 2.24
N VAL A 100 6.43 -12.80 1.87
CA VAL A 100 5.57 -11.87 1.12
C VAL A 100 5.33 -10.58 1.90
N ILE A 101 4.91 -10.68 3.17
CA ILE A 101 4.61 -9.50 3.99
C ILE A 101 5.87 -8.66 4.26
N LYS A 102 7.04 -9.29 4.43
CA LYS A 102 8.33 -8.56 4.56
C LYS A 102 8.67 -7.80 3.29
N GLN A 103 8.53 -8.44 2.13
CA GLN A 103 8.77 -7.79 0.85
C GLN A 103 7.84 -6.58 0.69
N PHE A 104 6.54 -6.75 0.90
CA PHE A 104 5.58 -5.66 0.73
C PHE A 104 5.86 -4.52 1.68
N ARG A 105 6.11 -4.80 2.97
CA ARG A 105 6.54 -3.77 3.93
C ARG A 105 7.76 -2.98 3.44
N ASP A 106 8.78 -3.65 2.92
CA ASP A 106 9.99 -2.96 2.47
C ASP A 106 9.69 -2.08 1.24
N GLU A 107 8.75 -2.50 0.38
CA GLU A 107 8.24 -1.68 -0.72
C GLU A 107 7.41 -0.47 -0.23
N GLU A 108 6.53 -0.61 0.78
CA GLU A 108 5.81 0.53 1.39
C GLU A 108 6.76 1.53 2.04
N LEU A 109 7.86 1.06 2.63
CA LEU A 109 8.88 1.94 3.20
C LEU A 109 9.62 2.71 2.10
N GLU A 110 9.94 2.07 0.97
CA GLU A 110 10.46 2.76 -0.23
C GLU A 110 9.46 3.81 -0.73
N HIS A 111 8.16 3.48 -0.75
CA HIS A 111 7.08 4.38 -1.15
C HIS A 111 6.97 5.60 -0.24
N HIS A 112 7.02 5.38 1.07
CA HIS A 112 7.04 6.42 2.09
C HIS A 112 8.26 7.34 1.92
N ASP A 113 9.45 6.77 1.76
CA ASP A 113 10.70 7.53 1.63
C ASP A 113 10.71 8.35 0.34
N LEU A 114 10.22 7.80 -0.78
CA LEU A 114 10.02 8.57 -2.02
C LEU A 114 9.01 9.72 -1.82
N GLY A 115 7.96 9.50 -1.03
CA GLY A 115 7.01 10.52 -0.64
C GLY A 115 7.65 11.68 0.14
N LEU A 116 8.63 11.38 1.00
CA LEU A 116 9.39 12.38 1.77
C LEU A 116 10.53 13.04 0.97
N GLU A 117 11.25 12.30 0.13
CA GLU A 117 12.35 12.85 -0.69
C GLU A 117 11.84 13.89 -1.69
N HIS A 118 10.63 13.69 -2.22
CA HIS A 118 9.93 14.68 -3.04
C HIS A 118 9.38 15.89 -2.23
N ASP A 119 9.68 15.99 -0.94
CA ASP A 119 9.45 17.16 -0.06
C ASP A 119 10.67 18.10 0.02
N ALA A 120 11.85 17.63 -0.38
CA ALA A 120 13.09 18.41 -0.34
C ALA A 120 13.32 19.32 -1.57
N GLU A 121 12.35 19.42 -2.49
CA GLU A 121 12.35 20.32 -3.66
C GLU A 121 11.08 21.19 -3.81
#